data_AF-A0A7C1G9I4-F1
#
_entry.id   AF-A0A7C1G9I4-F1
#
_cell.length_a   1.000
_cell.length_b   1.000
_cell.length_c   1.000
_cell.angle_alpha   90.00
_cell.angle_beta   90.00
_cell.angle_gamma   90.00
#
_symmetry.space_group_name_H-M   'P 1'
#
loop_
_entity.id
_entity.type
_entity.pdbx_description
1 polymer ?
#
loop_
_entity_poly.entity_id
_entity_poly.type
_entity_poly.pdbx_seq_one_letter_code
_entity_poly.pdbx_strand_id
1 'polypeptide(L)'
;MYDRLVLVWYWIGLNTLDLLTTHAGFQRGLVEANVIPRWLIQHYGVSGMYAWKMVFMLLFAGLIVLLSRHYHHAWLALRLSNLALALGILANVALIVHTGL
;
A
#
# COMPACT_ATOMS: atom_id res chain seq x y z
N MET A 1 -2.74 13.84 20.69
CA MET A 1 -1.60 12.95 20.39
C MET A 1 -2.08 11.58 19.88
N TYR A 2 -3.16 11.02 20.44
CA TYR A 2 -3.81 9.79 20.00
C TYR A 2 -4.20 9.78 18.50
N ASP A 3 -4.77 10.86 17.97
CA ASP A 3 -5.20 10.91 16.55
C ASP A 3 -4.08 10.65 15.53
N ARG A 4 -2.85 11.03 15.87
CA ARG A 4 -1.68 10.88 15.00
C ARG A 4 -1.20 9.43 14.95
N LEU A 5 -1.21 8.75 16.10
CA LEU A 5 -0.89 7.33 16.17
C LEU A 5 -1.96 6.49 15.47
N VAL A 6 -3.24 6.85 15.63
CA VAL A 6 -4.35 6.20 14.89
C VAL A 6 -4.16 6.32 13.39
N LEU A 7 -3.77 7.49 12.87
CA LEU A 7 -3.51 7.67 11.43
C LEU A 7 -2.37 6.80 10.91
N VAL A 8 -1.30 6.62 11.69
CA VAL A 8 -0.17 5.76 11.33
C VAL A 8 -0.56 4.28 11.38
N TRP A 9 -1.27 3.85 12.43
CA TRP A 9 -1.80 2.48 12.52
C TRP A 9 -2.78 2.17 11.40
N TYR A 10 -3.64 3.11 11.07
CA TYR A 10 -4.56 2.99 9.94
C TYR A 10 -3.80 2.84 8.61
N TRP A 11 -2.73 3.63 8.42
CA TRP A 11 -1.87 3.52 7.24
C TRP A 11 -1.15 2.18 7.13
N ILE A 12 -0.62 1.67 8.25
CA ILE A 12 -0.01 0.33 8.31
C ILE A 12 -1.05 -0.75 7.96
N GLY A 13 -2.25 -0.65 8.52
CA GLY A 13 -3.36 -1.56 8.23
C GLY A 13 -3.75 -1.56 6.76
N LEU A 14 -3.87 -0.38 6.15
CA LEU A 14 -4.17 -0.26 4.72
C LEU A 14 -3.07 -0.85 3.84
N ASN A 15 -1.78 -0.61 4.13
CA ASN A 15 -0.69 -1.24 3.36
C ASN A 15 -0.71 -2.77 3.49
N THR A 16 -1.07 -3.29 4.67
CA THR A 16 -1.21 -4.73 4.90
C THR A 16 -2.38 -5.30 4.09
N LEU A 17 -3.53 -4.63 4.09
CA LEU A 17 -4.69 -5.01 3.27
C LEU A 17 -4.39 -4.92 1.77
N ASP A 18 -3.66 -3.91 1.34
CA ASP A 18 -3.22 -3.77 -0.05
C ASP A 18 -2.33 -4.96 -0.46
N LEU A 19 -1.38 -5.36 0.39
CA LEU A 19 -0.57 -6.56 0.16
C LEU A 19 -1.41 -7.83 0.05
N LEU A 20 -2.37 -8.02 0.96
CA LEU A 20 -3.25 -9.19 0.97
C LEU A 20 -4.16 -9.24 -0.27
N THR A 21 -4.78 -8.12 -0.63
CA THR A 21 -5.64 -8.03 -1.81
C THR A 21 -4.83 -8.20 -3.09
N THR A 22 -3.63 -7.63 -3.16
CA THR A 22 -2.71 -7.87 -4.28
C THR A 22 -2.35 -9.36 -4.40
N HIS A 23 -2.02 -10.02 -3.28
CA HIS A 23 -1.73 -11.47 -3.27
C HIS A 23 -2.92 -12.30 -3.74
N ALA A 24 -4.13 -12.00 -3.24
CA ALA A 24 -5.35 -12.69 -3.65
C ALA A 24 -5.65 -12.48 -5.15
N GLY A 25 -5.39 -11.28 -5.68
CA GLY A 25 -5.52 -11.01 -7.11
C GLY A 25 -4.57 -11.86 -7.96
N PHE A 26 -3.30 -11.98 -7.56
CA PHE A 26 -2.34 -12.83 -8.27
C PHE A 26 -2.70 -14.31 -8.25
N GLN A 27 -3.19 -14.82 -7.12
CA GLN A 27 -3.66 -16.22 -7.03
C GLN A 27 -4.79 -16.52 -8.02
N ARG A 28 -5.55 -15.48 -8.43
CA ARG A 28 -6.61 -15.56 -9.44
C ARG A 28 -6.14 -15.22 -10.86
N GLY A 29 -4.84 -15.05 -11.08
CA GLY A 29 -4.26 -14.74 -12.39
C GLY A 29 -4.40 -13.28 -12.83
N LEU A 30 -4.78 -12.37 -11.94
CA LEU A 30 -4.80 -10.94 -12.25
C LEU A 30 -3.38 -10.43 -12.46
N VAL A 31 -3.20 -9.63 -13.52
CA VAL A 31 -1.93 -8.96 -13.80
C VAL A 31 -1.94 -7.59 -13.14
N GLU A 32 -0.88 -7.30 -12.41
CA GLU A 32 -0.65 -6.01 -11.77
C GLU A 32 -0.68 -4.87 -12.79
N ALA A 33 -1.55 -3.88 -12.56
CA ALA A 33 -1.68 -2.73 -13.45
C ALA A 33 -0.50 -1.76 -13.31
N ASN A 34 0.12 -1.69 -12.13
CA ASN A 34 1.22 -0.77 -11.86
C ASN A 34 2.53 -1.23 -12.53
N VAL A 35 3.17 -0.30 -13.25
CA VAL A 35 4.40 -0.58 -14.03
C VAL A 35 5.55 -1.05 -13.13
N ILE A 36 5.75 -0.42 -11.97
CA ILE A 36 6.88 -0.74 -11.07
C ILE A 36 6.73 -2.14 -10.45
N PRO A 37 5.62 -2.47 -9.75
CA PRO A 37 5.35 -3.83 -9.29
C PRO A 37 5.39 -4.88 -10.40
N ARG A 38 4.82 -4.59 -11.59
CA ARG A 38 4.88 -5.50 -12.74
C ARG A 38 6.32 -5.79 -13.16
N TRP A 39 7.16 -4.76 -13.27
CA TRP A 39 8.58 -4.90 -13.60
C TRP A 39 9.33 -5.71 -12.55
N LEU A 40 9.04 -5.48 -11.27
CA LEU A 40 9.63 -6.25 -10.16
C LEU A 40 9.24 -7.73 -10.23
N ILE A 41 7.98 -8.04 -10.54
CA ILE A 41 7.52 -9.42 -10.67
C ILE A 41 8.23 -10.12 -11.84
N GLN A 42 8.42 -9.42 -12.96
CA GLN A 42 9.09 -9.98 -14.13
C GLN A 42 10.57 -10.31 -13.86
N HIS A 43 11.27 -9.53 -13.03
CA HIS A 43 12.71 -9.68 -12.80
C HIS A 43 13.05 -10.48 -11.53
N TYR A 44 12.26 -10.32 -10.46
CA TYR A 44 12.55 -10.84 -9.12
C TYR A 44 11.42 -11.74 -8.58
N GLY A 45 10.37 -11.97 -9.37
CA GLY A 45 9.18 -12.70 -8.94
C GLY A 45 8.31 -11.90 -7.95
N VAL A 46 7.25 -12.56 -7.49
CA VAL A 46 6.26 -11.96 -6.57
C VAL A 46 6.91 -11.56 -5.23
N SER A 47 7.93 -12.31 -4.78
CA SER A 47 8.70 -11.99 -3.56
C SER A 47 9.44 -10.66 -3.66
N GLY A 48 10.00 -10.32 -4.83
CA GLY A 48 10.65 -9.03 -5.06
C GLY A 48 9.70 -7.85 -4.92
N MET A 49 8.47 -8.00 -5.39
CA MET A 49 7.42 -7.00 -5.20
C MET A 49 7.06 -6.83 -3.70
N TYR A 50 6.94 -7.92 -2.95
CA TYR A 50 6.67 -7.84 -1.51
C TYR A 50 7.80 -7.17 -0.74
N ALA A 51 9.04 -7.55 -1.03
CA ALA A 51 10.21 -6.92 -0.43
C ALA A 51 10.23 -5.41 -0.70
N TRP A 52 9.98 -5.01 -1.95
CA TRP A 52 9.92 -3.60 -2.33
C TRP A 52 8.80 -2.85 -1.60
N LYS A 53 7.57 -3.40 -1.54
CA LYS A 53 6.45 -2.78 -0.81
C LYS A 53 6.78 -2.64 0.69
N MET A 54 7.39 -3.65 1.32
CA MET A 54 7.78 -3.59 2.73
C MET A 54 8.86 -2.53 3.00
N VAL A 55 9.91 -2.49 2.16
CA VAL A 55 10.97 -1.48 2.29
C VAL A 55 10.41 -0.07 2.10
N PHE A 56 9.57 0.13 1.08
CA PHE A 56 8.93 1.41 0.84
C PHE A 56 8.04 1.81 2.01
N MET A 57 7.27 0.87 2.56
CA MET A 57 6.41 1.09 3.71
C MET A 57 7.21 1.55 4.94
N LEU A 58 8.33 0.89 5.26
CA LEU A 58 9.19 1.25 6.39
C LEU A 58 9.86 2.62 6.20
N LEU A 59 10.37 2.88 4.99
CA LEU A 59 10.98 4.18 4.65
C LEU A 59 9.97 5.31 4.77
N PHE A 60 8.76 5.13 4.24
CA PHE A 60 7.72 6.16 4.27
C PHE A 60 7.20 6.41 5.69
N ALA A 61 7.03 5.36 6.49
CA ALA A 61 6.68 5.48 7.90
C ALA A 61 7.76 6.28 8.66
N GLY A 62 9.04 5.94 8.48
CA GLY A 62 10.16 6.68 9.07
C GLY A 62 10.20 8.15 8.65
N LEU A 63 10.04 8.41 7.35
CA LEU A 63 10.01 9.76 6.78
C LEU A 63 8.89 10.60 7.38
N ILE A 64 7.68 10.04 7.52
CA ILE A 64 6.54 10.75 8.10
C ILE A 64 6.78 11.06 9.58
N VAL A 65 7.35 10.13 10.34
CA VAL A 65 7.69 10.39 11.76
C VAL A 65 8.72 11.52 11.87
N LEU A 66 9.74 11.54 11.01
CA LEU A 66 10.76 12.60 11.01
C LEU A 66 10.21 13.95 10.55
N LEU A 67 9.50 13.98 9.43
CA LEU A 67 8.95 15.22 8.85
C LEU A 67 7.82 15.80 9.69
N SER A 68 7.00 14.96 10.32
CA SER A 68 5.88 15.42 11.14
C SER A 68 6.28 16.21 12.37
N ARG A 69 7.55 16.12 12.79
CA ARG A 69 8.12 16.95 13.86
C ARG A 69 8.27 18.41 13.44
N HIS A 70 8.50 18.67 12.15
CA HIS A 70 8.84 20.01 11.64
C HIS A 70 7.75 20.58 10.71
N TYR A 71 7.00 19.72 10.01
CA TYR A 71 6.06 20.11 8.98
C TYR A 71 4.66 19.54 9.26
N HIS A 72 3.72 20.43 9.59
CA HIS A 72 2.33 20.03 9.83
C HIS A 72 1.68 19.41 8.57
N HIS A 73 2.10 19.83 7.38
CA HIS A 73 1.60 19.30 6.11
C HIS A 73 1.92 17.82 5.87
N ALA A 74 2.92 17.25 6.56
CA ALA A 74 3.20 15.81 6.49
C ALA A 74 1.99 14.96 6.93
N TRP A 75 1.17 15.48 7.86
CA TRP A 75 -0.05 14.80 8.30
C TRP A 75 -1.15 14.84 7.24
N LEU A 76 -1.23 15.91 6.44
CA LEU A 76 -2.16 15.98 5.32
C LEU A 76 -1.75 14.98 4.23
N ALA A 77 -0.46 14.91 3.91
CA ALA A 77 0.07 13.92 2.98
C ALA A 77 -0.23 12.48 3.42
N LEU A 78 -0.07 12.17 4.72
CA LEU A 78 -0.45 10.87 5.27
C LEU A 78 -1.94 10.56 5.07
N ARG A 79 -2.83 11.52 5.33
CA ARG A 79 -4.28 11.35 5.12
C ARG A 79 -4.63 11.12 3.65
N LEU A 80 -4.04 11.89 2.74
CA LEU A 80 -4.22 11.70 1.31
C LEU A 80 -3.69 10.34 0.83
N SER A 81 -2.55 9.89 1.38
CA SER A 81 -2.02 8.56 1.09
C SER A 81 -2.93 7.44 1.59
N ASN A 82 -3.54 7.60 2.78
CA ASN A 82 -4.55 6.67 3.29
C ASN A 82 -5.77 6.59 2.38
N LEU A 83 -6.24 7.73 1.87
CA LEU A 83 -7.35 7.76 0.92
C LEU A 83 -6.99 7.05 -0.38
N ALA A 84 -5.80 7.31 -0.93
CA ALA A 84 -5.32 6.66 -2.15
C ALA A 84 -5.18 5.14 -1.98
N LEU A 85 -4.62 4.69 -0.85
CA LEU A 85 -4.51 3.27 -0.51
C LEU A 85 -5.89 2.61 -0.38
N ALA A 86 -6.82 3.26 0.32
CA ALA A 86 -8.19 2.75 0.46
C ALA A 86 -8.88 2.57 -0.90
N LEU A 87 -8.72 3.54 -1.81
CA LEU A 87 -9.23 3.44 -3.19
C LEU A 87 -8.56 2.30 -3.97
N GLY A 88 -7.24 2.12 -3.83
CA GLY A 88 -6.51 1.02 -4.44
C GLY A 88 -6.99 -0.36 -3.95
N ILE A 89 -7.19 -0.51 -2.64
CA ILE A 89 -7.74 -1.72 -2.03
C ILE A 89 -9.15 -2.00 -2.57
N LEU A 90 -10.02 -0.98 -2.62
CA LEU A 90 -11.37 -1.13 -3.16
C LEU A 90 -11.34 -1.55 -4.63
N ALA A 91 -10.43 -0.99 -5.44
CA ALA A 91 -10.25 -1.41 -6.83
C ALA A 91 -9.79 -2.87 -6.94
N ASN A 92 -8.82 -3.29 -6.12
CA ASN A 92 -8.37 -4.68 -6.07
C ASN A 92 -9.50 -5.63 -5.65
N VAL A 93 -10.27 -5.27 -4.62
CA VAL A 93 -11.43 -6.06 -4.17
C VAL A 93 -12.49 -6.14 -5.25
N ALA A 94 -12.83 -5.03 -5.90
CA ALA A 94 -13.79 -5.00 -7.00
C ALA A 94 -13.34 -5.90 -8.16
N LEU A 95 -12.06 -5.86 -8.52
CA LEU A 95 -11.49 -6.75 -9.53
C LEU A 95 -11.59 -8.21 -9.10
N ILE A 96 -11.16 -8.55 -7.89
CA ILE A 96 -11.24 -9.92 -7.35
C ILE A 96 -12.67 -10.45 -7.39
N VAL A 97 -13.65 -9.64 -6.97
CA VAL A 97 -15.07 -9.99 -6.95
C VAL A 97 -15.61 -10.15 -8.38
N HIS A 98 -15.27 -9.22 -9.29
CA HIS A 98 -15.76 -9.26 -10.67
C HIS A 98 -15.13 -10.39 -11.49
N THR A 99 -13.84 -10.69 -11.30
CA THR A 99 -13.17 -11.82 -11.97
C THR A 99 -13.42 -13.14 -11.26
N GLY A 100 -14.27 -13.16 -10.23
CA GLY A 100 -14.85 -14.39 -9.72
C GLY A 100 -15.78 -15.00 -10.77
N LEU A 101 -15.35 -16.12 -11.34
CA LEU A 101 -16.26 -17.24 -11.63
C LEU A 101 -17.06 -17.59 -10.38
#